data_AF-A0A428RNL6-F1
#
_entry.id   AF-A0A428RNL6-F1
#
_cell.length_a   1.000
_cell.length_b   1.000
_cell.length_c   1.000
_cell.angle_alpha   90.00
_cell.angle_beta   90.00
_cell.angle_gamma   90.00
#
_symmetry.space_group_name_H-M   'P 1'
#
loop_
_entity.id
_entity.type
_entity.pdbx_description
1 polymer ?
#
loop_
_entity_poly.entity_id
_entity_poly.type
_entity_poly.pdbx_seq_one_letter_code
_entity_poly.pdbx_strand_id
1 'polypeptide(L)' 'MPVGGWPKDPRLKEVGLYTHAALDADLEGLLLRPAVDVLGWGLDEVYRLAAELRKELRSGKVHAYLLLKVVFGQKP' A
#
# COMPACT_ATOMS: atom_id res chain seq x y z
N MET A 1 1.43 -9.97 0.28
CA MET A 1 0.69 -9.44 1.44
C MET A 1 -0.64 -8.87 0.94
N PRO A 2 -1.79 -9.39 1.40
CA PRO A 2 -3.10 -8.87 0.99
C PRO A 2 -3.31 -7.44 1.51
N VAL A 3 -4.15 -6.68 0.82
CA VAL A 3 -4.63 -5.38 1.27
C VAL A 3 -6.16 -5.45 1.39
N GLY A 4 -6.68 -5.19 2.58
CA GLY A 4 -8.11 -5.24 2.88
C GLY A 4 -8.62 -6.62 3.30
N GLY A 5 -9.94 -6.73 3.47
CA GLY A 5 -10.60 -7.87 4.10
C GLY A 5 -11.04 -9.01 3.17
N TRP A 6 -10.59 -9.02 1.92
CA TRP A 6 -11.00 -10.01 0.91
C TRP A 6 -10.49 -11.45 1.13
N PRO A 7 -9.37 -11.72 1.83
CA PRO A 7 -8.93 -13.10 2.05
C PRO A 7 -9.96 -13.90 2.86
N LYS A 8 -10.16 -15.17 2.48
CA LYS A 8 -11.05 -16.10 3.22
C LYS A 8 -10.41 -16.62 4.50
N ASP A 9 -9.09 -16.79 4.48
CA ASP A 9 -8.32 -17.22 5.65
C ASP A 9 -8.36 -16.11 6.74
N PRO A 10 -8.80 -16.43 7.98
CA PRO A 10 -8.95 -15.43 9.04
C PRO A 10 -7.67 -14.67 9.38
N ARG A 11 -6.51 -15.36 9.36
CA ARG A 11 -5.21 -14.76 9.65
C ARG A 11 -4.79 -13.83 8.53
N LEU A 12 -4.96 -14.25 7.27
CA LEU A 12 -4.64 -13.39 6.12
C LEU A 12 -5.59 -12.18 6.02
N LYS A 13 -6.85 -12.35 6.44
CA LYS A 13 -7.81 -11.25 6.53
C LYS A 13 -7.36 -10.20 7.54
N GLU A 14 -6.95 -10.63 8.73
CA GLU A 14 -6.41 -9.73 9.75
C GLU A 14 -5.17 -8.97 9.25
N VAL A 15 -4.20 -9.68 8.66
CA VAL A 15 -3.02 -9.06 8.03
C VAL A 15 -3.42 -8.05 6.95
N GLY A 16 -4.43 -8.38 6.14
CA GLY A 16 -4.92 -7.51 5.09
C GLY A 16 -5.56 -6.23 5.63
N LEU A 17 -6.29 -6.31 6.75
CA LEU A 17 -6.86 -5.14 7.42
C LEU A 17 -5.77 -4.22 7.99
N TYR A 18 -4.75 -4.77 8.66
CA TYR A 18 -3.61 -3.97 9.12
C TYR A 18 -2.84 -3.34 7.96
N THR A 19 -2.64 -4.08 6.88
CA THR A 19 -1.99 -3.56 5.67
C THR A 19 -2.80 -2.41 5.05
N HIS A 20 -4.11 -2.56 4.97
CA HIS A 20 -4.98 -1.49 4.48
C HIS A 20 -4.89 -0.25 5.37
N ALA A 21 -4.96 -0.41 6.69
CA ALA A 21 -4.83 0.70 7.63
C ALA A 21 -3.48 1.42 7.49
N ALA A 22 -2.38 0.69 7.32
CA ALA A 22 -1.06 1.27 7.12
C ALA A 22 -0.98 2.08 5.81
N LEU A 23 -1.48 1.53 4.70
CA LEU A 23 -1.50 2.24 3.42
C LEU A 23 -2.41 3.47 3.46
N ASP A 24 -3.57 3.37 4.09
CA ASP A 24 -4.53 4.48 4.17
C ASP A 24 -3.94 5.69 4.92
N ALA A 25 -3.10 5.42 5.93
CA ALA A 25 -2.42 6.42 6.74
C ALA A 25 -1.18 7.06 6.09
N ASP A 26 -0.46 6.37 5.21
CA ASP A 26 0.83 6.84 4.66
C ASP A 26 1.03 6.50 3.15
N LEU A 27 -0.02 6.72 2.36
CA LEU A 27 0.00 6.47 0.92
C LEU A 27 0.99 7.41 0.21
N GLU A 28 1.03 8.66 0.63
CA GLU A 28 1.90 9.69 0.10
C GLU A 28 3.39 9.37 0.40
N GLY A 29 3.72 8.90 1.62
CA GLY A 29 5.09 8.49 1.96
C GLY A 29 5.63 7.36 1.08
N LEU A 30 4.75 6.45 0.66
CA LEU A 30 5.06 5.37 -0.28
C LEU A 30 5.29 5.85 -1.72
N LEU A 31 4.53 6.85 -2.16
CA LEU A 31 4.52 7.29 -3.55
C LEU A 31 5.54 8.40 -3.84
N LEU A 32 5.84 9.27 -2.87
CA LEU A 32 6.65 10.47 -3.09
C LEU A 32 8.06 10.14 -3.60
N ARG A 33 8.78 9.22 -2.94
CA ARG A 33 10.16 8.87 -3.33
C ARG A 33 10.24 8.31 -4.76
N PRO A 34 9.50 7.26 -5.15
CA PRO A 34 9.58 6.75 -6.52
C PRO A 34 9.01 7.75 -7.55
N ALA A 35 7.90 8.43 -7.25
CA ALA A 35 7.27 9.31 -8.23
C ALA A 35 8.06 10.60 -8.48
N VAL A 36 8.55 11.25 -7.42
CA VAL A 36 9.28 12.52 -7.55
C VAL A 36 10.74 12.27 -7.89
N ASP A 37 11.46 11.47 -7.08
CA ASP A 37 12.92 11.37 -7.21
C ASP A 37 13.37 10.45 -8.36
N VAL A 38 12.54 9.47 -8.76
CA VAL A 38 12.89 8.52 -9.83
C VAL A 38 12.17 8.83 -11.14
N LEU A 39 10.86 9.14 -11.08
CA LEU A 39 10.04 9.37 -12.27
C LEU A 39 9.88 10.86 -12.65
N GLY A 40 10.31 11.79 -11.79
CA GLY A 40 10.27 13.24 -12.07
C GLY A 40 8.87 13.84 -12.08
N TRP A 41 7.90 13.22 -11.42
CA TRP A 41 6.52 13.69 -11.38
C TRP A 41 6.38 14.95 -10.51
N GLY A 42 5.40 15.79 -10.86
CA GLY A 42 5.00 16.92 -10.03
C GLY A 42 4.22 16.46 -8.79
N LEU A 43 4.34 17.20 -7.68
CA LEU A 43 3.65 16.87 -6.41
C LEU A 43 2.13 16.77 -6.58
N ASP A 44 1.52 17.64 -7.38
CA ASP A 44 0.08 17.63 -7.64
C ASP A 44 -0.39 16.34 -8.34
N GLU A 45 0.46 15.75 -9.18
CA GLU A 45 0.18 14.46 -9.81
C GLU A 45 0.25 13.32 -8.80
N VAL A 46 1.25 13.34 -7.91
CA VAL A 46 1.39 12.36 -6.82
C VAL A 46 0.20 12.41 -5.87
N TYR A 47 -0.24 13.61 -5.47
CA TYR A 47 -1.38 13.76 -4.56
C TYR A 47 -2.70 13.32 -5.21
N ARG A 48 -2.89 13.57 -6.51
CA ARG A 48 -4.06 13.05 -7.24
C ARG A 48 -4.05 11.52 -7.28
N LEU A 49 -2.92 10.91 -7.61
CA LEU A 49 -2.78 9.45 -7.60
C LEU A 49 -3.05 8.87 -6.20
N ALA A 50 -2.48 9.48 -5.14
CA ALA A 50 -2.69 9.03 -3.77
C ALA A 50 -4.18 9.08 -3.38
N ALA A 51 -4.88 10.14 -3.75
CA ALA A 51 -6.31 10.29 -3.48
C ALA A 51 -7.17 9.24 -4.22
N GLU A 52 -6.87 8.98 -5.50
CA GLU A 52 -7.56 7.95 -6.28
C GLU A 52 -7.29 6.55 -5.73
N LEU A 53 -6.02 6.24 -5.44
CA LEU A 53 -5.63 4.95 -4.89
C LEU A 53 -6.29 4.70 -3.52
N ARG A 54 -6.36 5.72 -2.66
CA ARG A 54 -7.08 5.66 -1.37
C ARG A 54 -8.56 5.30 -1.57
N LYS A 55 -9.22 5.94 -2.54
CA LYS A 55 -10.64 5.66 -2.86
C LYS A 55 -10.82 4.22 -3.36
N GLU A 56 -9.94 3.75 -4.24
CA GLU A 56 -10.02 2.40 -4.80
C GLU A 56 -9.77 1.33 -3.73
N LEU A 57 -8.77 1.50 -2.86
CA LEU A 57 -8.49 0.58 -1.76
C LEU A 57 -9.67 0.48 -0.77
N ARG A 58 -10.26 1.63 -0.41
CA ARG A 58 -11.43 1.69 0.48
C ARG A 58 -12.70 1.10 -0.14
N SER A 59 -12.79 1.05 -1.47
CA SER A 59 -13.96 0.49 -2.17
C SER A 59 -14.16 -1.00 -1.90
N GLY A 60 -13.09 -1.73 -1.56
CA GLY A 60 -13.11 -3.17 -1.38
C GLY A 60 -13.40 -3.98 -2.64
N LYS A 61 -13.51 -3.32 -3.82
CA LYS A 61 -13.81 -3.98 -5.10
C LYS A 61 -12.59 -4.65 -5.73
N VAL A 62 -11.40 -4.24 -5.32
CA VAL A 62 -10.13 -4.75 -5.83
C VAL A 62 -9.49 -5.64 -4.77
N HIS A 63 -9.08 -6.84 -5.17
CA HIS A 63 -8.27 -7.73 -4.34
C HIS A 63 -6.79 -7.30 -4.40
N ALA A 64 -6.51 -6.11 -3.88
CA ALA A 64 -5.17 -5.55 -3.90
C ALA A 64 -4.19 -6.42 -3.10
N TYR A 65 -2.96 -6.55 -3.63
CA TYR A 65 -1.92 -7.41 -3.10
C TYR A 65 -0.54 -6.79 -3.34
N LEU A 66 0.28 -6.74 -2.29
CA LEU A 66 1.67 -6.28 -2.35
C LEU A 66 2.62 -7.48 -2.38
N LEU A 67 3.51 -7.52 -3.38
CA LEU A 67 4.61 -8.48 -3.38
C LEU A 67 5.72 -7.97 -2.46
N LEU A 68 5.90 -8.63 -1.31
CA LEU A 68 6.92 -8.27 -0.34
C LEU A 68 8.01 -9.33 -0.30
N LYS A 69 9.27 -8.89 -0.30
CA LYS A 69 10.43 -9.72 -0.01
C LYS A 69 10.87 -9.44 1.41
N VAL A 70 10.69 -10.40 2.31
CA VAL A 70 11.14 -10.30 3.70
C VAL A 70 12.52 -10.93 3.81
N VAL A 71 13.48 -10.19 4.36
CA VAL A 71 14.84 -10.65 4.62
C VAL A 71 15.13 -10.52 6.11
N PHE A 72 15.83 -11.50 6.68
CA PHE A 72 16.24 -11.49 8.08
C PHE A 72 17.74 -11.30 8.15
N GLY A 73 18.19 -10.42 9.04
CA GLY A 73 19.61 -10.19 9.31
C GLY A 73 19.90 -10.36 10.80
N GLN A 74 21.03 -10.96 11.12
CA GLN A 74 21.56 -11.07 12.49
C GLN A 74 22.85 -10.26 12.56
N LYS A 75 22.99 -9.44 13.60
CA LYS A 75 24.23 -8.71 13.85
C LYS A 75 25.37 -9.72 14.09
N PRO A 76 26.57 -9.51 13.54
CA PRO A 76 27.75 -10.31 13.87
C PRO A 76 28.06 -10.28 15.37
#